data_AF-A0A2V1AF12-F1
#
_entry.id   AF-A0A2V1AF12-F1
#
_cell.length_a   1.000
_cell.length_b   1.000
_cell.length_c   1.000
_cell.angle_alpha   90.00
_cell.angle_beta   90.00
_cell.angle_gamma   90.00
#
_symmetry.space_group_name_H-M   'P 1'
#
loop_
_entity.id
_entity.type
_entity.pdbx_description
1 polymer ?
#
loop_
_entity_poly.entity_id
_entity_poly.type
_entity_poly.pdbx_seq_one_letter_code
_entity_poly.pdbx_strand_id
1 'polypeptide(L)'
;MLEGKFDEASLLKKIVDSIKDCVKLCNFNCTEHGMTVQAVDDSRVLLVSLLVGSSAFSEYRCDRDITLGIDLDSFSKIIKCGNNEDYLTLLAEDSPDNVMTIFEDKKKERVSEYSLKLMDIDSEFLRIDDMQYDSVINMPSGEFAKLVRDLKNLSESLNITVTKDSVKFSAEGESGTGSVVLKPYTDMDRPEESVSVNLENPVDLTFGLKYLNDIIKATALSGTITIKLADKTPALFEYKLDAGGYLRFYLAPKFDEDD
;
A
#
# COMPACT_ATOMS: atom_id res chain seq x y z
N MET A 1 -1.72 26.19 -7.80
CA MET A 1 -2.92 25.37 -7.99
C MET A 1 -2.45 23.93 -8.18
N LEU A 2 -3.26 22.96 -7.72
CA LEU A 2 -3.11 21.55 -8.04
C LEU A 2 -4.12 21.15 -9.11
N GLU A 3 -3.64 20.50 -10.15
CA GLU A 3 -4.42 19.78 -11.15
C GLU A 3 -3.72 18.45 -11.45
N GLY A 4 -4.28 17.34 -11.00
CA GLY A 4 -3.74 16.01 -11.23
C GLY A 4 -4.77 15.10 -11.90
N LYS A 5 -4.57 14.81 -13.19
CA LYS A 5 -5.45 13.97 -14.00
C LYS A 5 -4.90 12.56 -14.14
N PHE A 6 -5.64 11.58 -13.67
CA PHE A 6 -5.39 10.16 -13.92
C PHE A 6 -6.08 9.72 -15.20
N ASP A 7 -5.40 8.89 -16.00
CA ASP A 7 -6.01 8.28 -17.20
C ASP A 7 -7.15 7.33 -16.82
N GLU A 8 -7.02 6.63 -15.69
CA GLU A 8 -8.08 5.77 -15.14
C GLU A 8 -8.31 6.08 -13.66
N ALA A 9 -9.57 6.37 -13.32
CA ALA A 9 -10.03 6.50 -11.94
C ALA A 9 -9.73 5.25 -11.08
N SER A 10 -9.61 4.08 -11.72
CA SER A 10 -9.31 2.80 -11.10
C SER A 10 -8.07 2.84 -10.20
N LEU A 11 -7.03 3.59 -10.58
CA LEU A 11 -5.78 3.68 -9.83
C LEU A 11 -6.00 4.33 -8.45
N LEU A 12 -6.56 5.54 -8.40
CA LEU A 12 -6.78 6.23 -7.13
C LEU A 12 -7.78 5.49 -6.25
N LYS A 13 -8.81 4.88 -6.84
CA LYS A 13 -9.77 4.04 -6.12
C LYS A 13 -9.09 2.87 -5.41
N LYS A 14 -8.25 2.12 -6.13
CA LYS A 14 -7.50 0.99 -5.57
C LYS A 14 -6.55 1.46 -4.47
N ILE A 15 -5.86 2.59 -4.66
CA ILE A 15 -4.95 3.17 -3.64
C ILE A 15 -5.73 3.46 -2.36
N VAL A 16 -6.82 4.24 -2.45
CA VAL A 16 -7.62 4.64 -1.28
C VAL A 16 -8.26 3.41 -0.61
N ASP A 17 -8.82 2.49 -1.38
CA ASP A 17 -9.39 1.25 -0.82
C ASP A 17 -8.34 0.37 -0.12
N SER A 18 -7.06 0.48 -0.49
CA SER A 18 -5.97 -0.27 0.15
C SER A 18 -5.54 0.29 1.49
N ILE A 19 -5.75 1.59 1.76
CA ILE A 19 -5.22 2.27 2.94
C ILE A 19 -6.28 2.72 3.94
N LYS A 20 -7.53 2.92 3.52
CA LYS A 20 -8.61 3.48 4.36
C LYS A 20 -8.94 2.67 5.63
N ASP A 21 -8.69 1.35 5.59
CA ASP A 21 -8.96 0.48 6.74
C ASP A 21 -7.76 0.46 7.72
N CYS A 22 -6.58 0.91 7.27
CA CYS A 22 -5.39 1.07 8.12
C CYS A 22 -5.41 2.42 8.83
N VAL A 23 -5.80 3.47 8.11
CA VAL A 23 -5.74 4.86 8.55
C VAL A 23 -7.02 5.57 8.11
N LYS A 24 -7.65 6.31 9.02
CA LYS A 24 -8.87 7.08 8.73
C LYS A 24 -8.60 8.46 8.14
N LEU A 25 -7.63 9.18 8.72
CA LEU A 25 -7.30 10.56 8.39
C LEU A 25 -5.85 10.61 7.90
N CYS A 26 -5.60 11.21 6.74
CA CYS A 26 -4.23 11.36 6.24
C CYS A 26 -4.05 12.63 5.39
N ASN A 27 -2.80 13.07 5.29
CA ASN A 27 -2.40 14.18 4.44
C ASN A 27 -1.87 13.66 3.11
N PHE A 28 -2.49 14.11 2.02
CA PHE A 28 -1.94 13.98 0.66
C PHE A 28 -1.09 15.21 0.38
N ASN A 29 0.22 15.04 0.36
CA ASN A 29 1.16 16.10 0.07
C ASN A 29 1.48 16.08 -1.43
N CYS A 30 1.04 17.11 -2.13
CA CYS A 30 1.26 17.32 -3.55
C CYS A 30 2.39 18.31 -3.75
N THR A 31 3.32 17.97 -4.66
CA THR A 31 4.49 18.77 -5.04
C THR A 31 4.65 18.70 -6.56
N GLU A 32 5.55 19.45 -7.18
CA GLU A 32 5.80 19.34 -8.63
C GLU A 32 6.19 17.92 -9.11
N HIS A 33 6.69 17.06 -8.21
CA HIS A 33 7.11 15.70 -8.53
C HIS A 33 6.00 14.63 -8.40
N GLY A 34 4.83 15.01 -7.87
CA GLY A 34 3.72 14.10 -7.67
C GLY A 34 3.12 14.19 -6.27
N MET A 35 2.42 13.13 -5.89
CA MET A 35 1.61 13.06 -4.68
C MET A 35 2.14 12.00 -3.73
N THR A 36 2.26 12.34 -2.45
CA THR A 36 2.74 11.43 -1.41
C THR A 36 1.74 11.38 -0.25
N VAL A 37 1.65 10.23 0.40
CA VAL A 37 0.93 10.08 1.66
C VAL A 37 1.85 9.36 2.62
N GLN A 38 1.88 9.83 3.86
CA GLN A 38 2.50 9.10 4.95
C GLN A 38 1.55 9.17 6.15
N ALA A 39 1.22 8.00 6.70
CA ALA A 39 0.34 7.93 7.85
C ALA A 39 0.60 6.68 8.68
N VAL A 40 0.40 6.82 9.98
CA VAL A 40 0.58 5.77 10.98
C VAL A 40 -0.80 5.38 11.51
N ASP A 41 -1.01 4.09 11.74
CA ASP A 41 -2.26 3.61 12.34
C ASP A 41 -2.40 4.03 13.82
N ASP A 42 -3.60 3.90 14.37
CA ASP A 42 -3.89 4.31 15.77
C ASP A 42 -3.00 3.58 16.80
N SER A 43 -2.55 2.35 16.51
CA SER A 43 -1.67 1.58 17.40
C SER A 43 -0.18 1.90 17.24
N ARG A 44 0.19 2.70 16.24
CA ARG A 44 1.57 3.03 15.88
C ARG A 44 2.47 1.83 15.55
N VAL A 45 1.86 0.76 15.05
CA VAL A 45 2.56 -0.49 14.66
C VAL A 45 2.71 -0.59 13.13
N LEU A 46 1.81 0.04 12.38
CA LEU A 46 1.77 0.03 10.92
C LEU A 46 1.92 1.46 10.38
N LEU A 47 2.96 1.68 9.58
CA LEU A 47 3.19 2.91 8.82
C LEU A 47 2.90 2.64 7.33
N VAL A 48 2.06 3.48 6.74
CA VAL A 48 1.76 3.50 5.31
C VAL A 48 2.54 4.63 4.66
N SER A 49 3.24 4.33 3.56
CA SER A 49 3.91 5.32 2.71
C SER A 49 3.55 5.11 1.25
N LEU A 50 2.90 6.10 0.66
CA LEU A 50 2.51 6.15 -0.73
C LEU A 50 3.36 7.18 -1.47
N LEU A 51 3.82 6.82 -2.65
CA LEU A 51 4.33 7.73 -3.66
C LEU A 51 3.59 7.47 -4.97
N VAL A 52 2.96 8.49 -5.51
CA VAL A 52 2.41 8.52 -6.87
C VAL A 52 3.20 9.57 -7.63
N GLY A 53 4.14 9.13 -8.46
CA GLY A 53 4.98 10.05 -9.23
C GLY A 53 4.16 10.83 -10.26
N SER A 54 4.63 12.00 -10.68
CA SER A 54 3.96 12.80 -11.73
C SER A 54 3.76 12.02 -13.04
N SER A 55 4.61 11.03 -13.32
CA SER A 55 4.47 10.10 -14.46
C SER A 55 3.22 9.22 -14.41
N ALA A 56 2.60 9.06 -13.23
CA ALA A 56 1.39 8.26 -13.05
C ALA A 56 0.11 8.99 -13.50
N PHE A 57 0.23 10.27 -13.81
CA PHE A 57 -0.84 11.13 -14.26
C PHE A 57 -0.69 11.36 -15.76
N SER A 58 -1.82 11.50 -16.46
CA SER A 58 -1.81 11.94 -17.86
C SER A 58 -1.50 13.43 -17.97
N GLU A 59 -1.96 14.23 -17.00
CA GLU A 59 -1.63 15.63 -16.84
C GLU A 59 -1.40 15.92 -15.35
N TYR A 60 -0.30 16.59 -15.01
CA TYR A 60 0.01 16.94 -13.64
C TYR A 60 0.61 18.33 -13.55
N ARG A 61 0.01 19.16 -12.71
CA ARG A 61 0.46 20.50 -12.39
C ARG A 61 0.28 20.76 -10.91
N CYS A 62 1.35 21.18 -10.25
CA CYS A 62 1.33 21.60 -8.86
C CYS A 62 2.23 22.84 -8.74
N ASP A 63 1.63 24.04 -8.76
CA ASP A 63 2.41 25.29 -8.80
C ASP A 63 3.13 25.59 -7.47
N ARG A 64 2.63 25.03 -6.38
CA ARG A 64 3.12 25.18 -5.01
C ARG A 64 2.83 23.89 -4.26
N ASP A 65 3.66 23.58 -3.28
CA ASP A 65 3.39 22.44 -2.40
C ASP A 65 2.06 22.67 -1.66
N ILE A 66 1.16 21.70 -1.80
CA ILE A 66 -0.19 21.74 -1.23
C ILE A 66 -0.41 20.46 -0.42
N THR A 67 -0.92 20.62 0.79
CA THR A 67 -1.33 19.51 1.64
C THR A 67 -2.85 19.42 1.68
N LEU A 68 -3.39 18.26 1.33
CA LEU A 68 -4.82 17.96 1.38
C LEU A 68 -5.08 17.00 2.54
N GLY A 69 -5.63 17.52 3.65
CA GLY A 69 -6.05 16.68 4.76
C GLY A 69 -7.40 16.04 4.49
N ILE A 70 -7.41 14.71 4.38
CA ILE A 70 -8.53 13.93 3.85
C ILE A 70 -8.98 12.86 4.85
N ASP A 71 -10.29 12.80 5.08
CA ASP A 71 -11.00 11.65 5.63
C ASP A 71 -11.18 10.59 4.54
N LEU A 72 -10.49 9.46 4.68
CA LEU A 72 -10.42 8.41 3.66
C LEU A 72 -11.76 7.66 3.49
N ASP A 73 -12.60 7.60 4.52
CA ASP A 73 -13.94 7.00 4.42
C ASP A 73 -14.86 7.85 3.53
N SER A 74 -14.82 9.16 3.71
CA SER A 74 -15.58 10.14 2.94
C SER A 74 -15.06 10.23 1.51
N PHE A 75 -13.73 10.26 1.34
CA PHE A 75 -13.11 10.26 0.04
C PHE A 75 -13.37 8.97 -0.75
N SER A 76 -13.30 7.80 -0.09
CA SER A 76 -13.63 6.50 -0.70
C SER A 76 -15.05 6.48 -1.26
N LYS A 77 -16.03 7.09 -0.57
CA LYS A 77 -17.41 7.21 -1.07
C LYS A 77 -17.50 8.07 -2.32
N ILE A 78 -16.81 9.20 -2.35
CA ILE A 78 -16.79 10.13 -3.50
C ILE A 78 -16.13 9.48 -4.70
N ILE A 79 -14.93 8.90 -4.53
CA ILE A 79 -14.19 8.37 -5.67
C ILE A 79 -14.88 7.16 -6.30
N LYS A 80 -15.73 6.45 -5.54
CA LYS A 80 -16.56 5.34 -6.03
C LYS A 80 -17.72 5.76 -6.94
N CYS A 81 -18.02 7.04 -7.05
CA CYS A 81 -19.11 7.53 -7.91
C CYS A 81 -18.76 7.52 -9.41
N GLY A 82 -17.47 7.54 -9.79
CA GLY A 82 -17.02 7.37 -11.17
C GLY A 82 -16.96 5.89 -11.60
N ASN A 83 -16.91 5.62 -12.90
CA ASN A 83 -16.53 4.29 -13.41
C ASN A 83 -15.02 4.10 -13.30
N ASN A 84 -14.52 2.88 -13.51
CA ASN A 84 -13.09 2.60 -13.36
C ASN A 84 -12.27 3.18 -14.51
N GLU A 85 -12.87 3.22 -15.70
CA GLU A 85 -12.28 3.67 -16.95
C GLU A 85 -12.46 5.17 -17.19
N ASP A 86 -13.18 5.88 -16.32
CA ASP A 86 -13.34 7.34 -16.41
C ASP A 86 -11.97 8.02 -16.17
N TYR A 87 -11.73 9.14 -16.84
CA TYR A 87 -10.69 10.07 -16.40
C TYR A 87 -11.04 10.60 -15.01
N LEU A 88 -10.03 10.83 -14.19
CA LEU A 88 -10.20 11.38 -12.85
C LEU A 88 -9.26 12.55 -12.63
N THR A 89 -9.81 13.74 -12.39
CA THR A 89 -9.02 14.94 -12.09
C THR A 89 -9.22 15.35 -10.64
N LEU A 90 -8.12 15.53 -9.92
CA LEU A 90 -8.07 16.22 -8.63
C LEU A 90 -7.72 17.69 -8.86
N LEU A 91 -8.57 18.59 -8.38
CA LEU A 91 -8.37 20.03 -8.49
C LEU A 91 -8.41 20.69 -7.12
N ALA A 92 -7.42 21.52 -6.80
CA ALA A 92 -7.39 22.32 -5.59
C ALA A 92 -6.68 23.67 -5.83
N GLU A 93 -7.18 24.73 -5.18
CA GLU A 93 -6.55 26.05 -5.18
C GLU A 93 -5.29 26.08 -4.30
N ASP A 94 -4.56 27.21 -4.27
CA ASP A 94 -3.31 27.37 -3.49
C ASP A 94 -3.52 27.28 -1.97
N SER A 95 -4.72 27.58 -1.48
CA SER A 95 -5.10 27.49 -0.07
C SER A 95 -6.50 26.88 0.01
N PRO A 96 -6.62 25.57 -0.21
CA PRO A 96 -7.90 24.95 -0.49
C PRO A 96 -8.68 24.66 0.79
N ASP A 97 -9.95 25.09 0.83
CA ASP A 97 -10.93 24.58 1.82
C ASP A 97 -11.52 23.22 1.40
N ASN A 98 -11.45 22.91 0.11
CA ASN A 98 -12.00 21.70 -0.50
C ASN A 98 -11.08 21.19 -1.61
N VAL A 99 -11.11 19.88 -1.85
CA VAL A 99 -10.59 19.26 -3.07
C VAL A 99 -11.75 18.85 -3.96
N MET A 100 -11.69 19.25 -5.23
CA MET A 100 -12.67 18.85 -6.23
C MET A 100 -12.18 17.61 -6.98
N THR A 101 -13.09 16.67 -7.18
CA THR A 101 -12.90 15.43 -7.92
C THR A 101 -13.81 15.47 -9.14
N ILE A 102 -13.23 15.42 -10.34
CA ILE A 102 -13.95 15.46 -11.62
C ILE A 102 -13.79 14.11 -12.31
N PHE A 103 -14.90 13.47 -12.67
CA PHE A 103 -14.93 12.27 -13.48
C PHE A 103 -15.43 12.60 -14.88
N GLU A 104 -14.68 12.18 -15.89
CA GLU A 104 -15.06 12.35 -17.30
C GLU A 104 -15.10 10.97 -17.99
N ASP A 105 -16.26 10.59 -18.52
CA ASP A 105 -16.38 9.36 -19.32
C ASP A 105 -15.63 9.55 -20.66
N LYS A 106 -14.81 8.55 -21.04
CA LYS A 106 -13.95 8.64 -22.24
C LYS A 106 -14.73 8.64 -23.56
N LYS A 107 -16.00 8.21 -23.56
CA LYS A 107 -16.82 7.99 -24.76
C LYS A 107 -18.12 8.79 -24.73
N LYS A 108 -18.70 8.93 -23.55
CA LYS A 108 -19.93 9.69 -23.33
C LYS A 108 -19.54 11.06 -22.83
N GLU A 109 -20.25 12.10 -23.23
CA GLU A 109 -20.05 13.47 -22.73
C GLU A 109 -20.58 13.65 -21.30
N ARG A 110 -20.42 12.62 -20.44
CA ARG A 110 -20.81 12.66 -19.03
C ARG A 110 -19.64 13.15 -18.21
N VAL A 111 -19.88 14.26 -17.50
CA VAL A 111 -18.98 14.81 -16.49
C VAL A 111 -19.67 14.74 -15.13
N SER A 112 -18.94 14.40 -14.07
CA SER A 112 -19.46 14.40 -12.69
C SER A 112 -18.45 15.03 -11.74
N GLU A 113 -18.89 16.04 -11.00
CA GLU A 113 -18.05 16.83 -10.12
C GLU A 113 -18.49 16.63 -8.66
N TYR A 114 -17.52 16.39 -7.79
CA TYR A 114 -17.72 16.21 -6.36
C TYR A 114 -16.71 17.05 -5.60
N SER A 115 -17.16 17.72 -4.54
CA SER A 115 -16.30 18.53 -3.68
C SER A 115 -16.22 17.88 -2.30
N LEU A 116 -15.01 17.65 -1.82
CA LEU A 116 -14.73 17.14 -0.47
C LEU A 116 -14.11 18.24 0.37
N LYS A 117 -14.71 18.52 1.52
CA LYS A 117 -14.16 19.45 2.50
C LYS A 117 -12.88 18.88 3.11
N LEU A 118 -11.83 19.70 3.10
CA LEU A 118 -10.54 19.35 3.68
C LEU A 118 -10.53 19.60 5.20
N MET A 119 -9.59 18.97 5.86
CA MET A 119 -9.38 19.06 7.29
C MET A 119 -7.94 19.44 7.59
N ASP A 120 -7.73 20.18 8.68
CA ASP A 120 -6.41 20.36 9.24
C ASP A 120 -6.04 19.09 10.01
N ILE A 121 -5.04 18.37 9.51
CA ILE A 121 -4.54 17.14 10.13
C ILE A 121 -3.09 17.39 10.55
N ASP A 122 -2.86 17.36 11.86
CA ASP A 122 -1.51 17.33 12.41
C ASP A 122 -0.89 15.96 12.12
N SER A 123 0.05 15.92 11.16
CA SER A 123 0.78 14.71 10.81
C SER A 123 2.28 14.91 11.03
N GLU A 124 2.88 14.02 11.82
CA GLU A 124 4.34 13.92 11.91
C GLU A 124 4.87 13.21 10.66
N PHE A 125 5.66 13.91 9.86
CA PHE A 125 6.40 13.29 8.76
C PHE A 125 7.62 12.57 9.33
N LEU A 126 7.55 11.24 9.36
CA LEU A 126 8.63 10.36 9.74
C LEU A 126 9.62 10.24 8.59
N ARG A 127 10.88 10.60 8.84
CA ARG A 127 11.96 10.29 7.92
C ARG A 127 12.20 8.78 7.97
N ILE A 128 12.06 8.15 6.81
CA ILE A 128 12.40 6.74 6.64
C ILE A 128 13.83 6.71 6.12
N ASP A 129 14.76 6.28 6.97
CA ASP A 129 16.15 6.10 6.59
C ASP A 129 16.31 4.84 5.73
N ASP A 130 17.40 4.79 4.95
CA ASP A 130 17.75 3.60 4.18
C ASP A 130 18.10 2.45 5.13
N MET A 131 17.19 1.47 5.23
CA MET A 131 17.37 0.27 6.03
C MET A 131 18.09 -0.81 5.21
N GLN A 132 19.06 -1.47 5.86
CA GLN A 132 19.62 -2.72 5.34
C GLN A 132 18.69 -3.86 5.75
N TYR A 133 18.34 -4.71 4.78
CA TYR A 133 17.44 -5.83 5.00
C TYR A 133 18.20 -7.15 4.83
N ASP A 134 18.03 -8.06 5.78
CA ASP A 134 18.66 -9.38 5.80
C ASP A 134 18.08 -10.31 4.73
N SER A 135 16.84 -10.06 4.31
CA SER A 135 16.13 -10.86 3.33
C SER A 135 15.22 -10.02 2.45
N VAL A 136 15.18 -10.32 1.15
CA VAL A 136 14.27 -9.73 0.18
C VAL A 136 13.59 -10.83 -0.61
N ILE A 137 12.26 -10.90 -0.50
CA ILE A 137 11.40 -11.85 -1.20
C ILE A 137 10.60 -11.09 -2.25
N ASN A 138 10.56 -11.58 -3.49
CA ASN A 138 9.55 -11.16 -4.46
C ASN A 138 8.70 -12.36 -4.85
N MET A 139 7.38 -12.20 -4.81
CA MET A 139 6.43 -13.27 -5.10
C MET A 139 5.12 -12.70 -5.68
N PRO A 140 4.24 -13.54 -6.23
CA PRO A 140 2.94 -13.09 -6.71
C PRO A 140 2.10 -12.54 -5.56
N SER A 141 1.55 -11.35 -5.74
CA SER A 141 0.74 -10.69 -4.70
C SER A 141 -0.52 -11.49 -4.38
N GLY A 142 -1.12 -12.14 -5.39
CA GLY A 142 -2.28 -13.01 -5.23
C GLY A 142 -2.00 -14.24 -4.37
N GLU A 143 -0.80 -14.84 -4.52
CA GLU A 143 -0.37 -15.97 -3.68
C GLU A 143 -0.19 -15.54 -2.23
N PHE A 144 0.51 -14.42 -1.99
CA PHE A 144 0.69 -13.86 -0.65
C PHE A 144 -0.66 -13.52 0.01
N ALA A 145 -1.58 -12.90 -0.75
CA ALA A 145 -2.91 -12.57 -0.26
C ALA A 145 -3.74 -13.80 0.12
N LYS A 146 -3.64 -14.88 -0.66
CA LYS A 146 -4.32 -16.14 -0.34
C LYS A 146 -3.76 -16.75 0.94
N LEU A 147 -2.44 -16.90 1.02
CA LEU A 147 -1.69 -17.34 2.19
C LEU A 147 -2.17 -16.63 3.48
N VAL A 148 -2.22 -15.31 3.46
CA VAL A 148 -2.57 -14.51 4.66
C VAL A 148 -4.02 -14.76 5.07
N ARG A 149 -4.95 -14.84 4.11
CA ARG A 149 -6.37 -15.15 4.40
C ARG A 149 -6.54 -16.56 4.95
N ASP A 150 -5.83 -17.53 4.40
CA ASP A 150 -5.93 -18.93 4.81
C ASP A 150 -5.43 -19.09 6.26
N LEU A 151 -4.25 -18.54 6.58
CA LEU A 151 -3.62 -18.66 7.90
C LEU A 151 -4.27 -17.79 8.98
N LYS A 152 -4.93 -16.69 8.60
CA LYS A 152 -5.74 -15.87 9.53
C LYS A 152 -6.90 -16.63 10.17
N ASN A 153 -7.38 -17.71 9.54
CA ASN A 153 -8.41 -18.55 10.16
C ASN A 153 -7.87 -19.44 11.29
N LEU A 154 -6.54 -19.53 11.45
CA LEU A 154 -5.89 -20.43 12.41
C LEU A 154 -5.29 -19.68 13.60
N SER A 155 -4.72 -18.48 13.38
CA SER A 155 -4.04 -17.69 14.41
C SER A 155 -4.19 -16.19 14.16
N GLU A 156 -3.89 -15.41 15.20
CA GLU A 156 -3.74 -13.95 15.13
C GLU A 156 -2.29 -13.53 14.78
N SER A 157 -1.37 -14.49 14.71
CA SER A 157 0.05 -14.30 14.41
C SER A 157 0.48 -15.10 13.19
N LEU A 158 1.25 -14.47 12.31
CA LEU A 158 1.97 -15.13 11.22
C LEU A 158 3.46 -15.07 11.51
N ASN A 159 4.09 -16.22 11.60
CA ASN A 159 5.53 -16.36 11.65
C ASN A 159 6.07 -16.52 10.21
N ILE A 160 7.10 -15.74 9.86
CA ILE A 160 7.78 -15.77 8.57
C ILE A 160 9.24 -16.14 8.81
N THR A 161 9.61 -17.35 8.40
CA THR A 161 10.98 -17.84 8.48
C THR A 161 11.59 -17.88 7.08
N VAL A 162 12.72 -17.22 6.88
CA VAL A 162 13.48 -17.25 5.63
C VAL A 162 14.81 -17.95 5.82
N THR A 163 15.04 -18.95 4.99
CA THR A 163 16.29 -19.70 4.92
C THR A 163 16.83 -19.67 3.49
N LYS A 164 18.04 -20.19 3.29
CA LYS A 164 18.68 -20.21 1.96
C LYS A 164 17.84 -20.92 0.90
N ASP A 165 17.05 -21.92 1.32
CA ASP A 165 16.37 -22.83 0.40
C ASP A 165 14.86 -22.57 0.29
N SER A 166 14.27 -21.84 1.23
CA SER A 166 12.83 -21.62 1.26
C SER A 166 12.40 -20.45 2.15
N VAL A 167 11.21 -19.92 1.83
CA VAL A 167 10.41 -19.07 2.71
C VAL A 167 9.31 -19.94 3.29
N LYS A 168 9.19 -19.95 4.62
CA LYS A 168 8.11 -20.63 5.33
C LYS A 168 7.24 -19.59 6.01
N PHE A 169 5.94 -19.73 5.82
CA PHE A 169 4.92 -19.00 6.55
C PHE A 169 4.18 -19.96 7.46
N SER A 170 4.12 -19.69 8.75
CA SER A 170 3.46 -20.55 9.74
C SER A 170 2.51 -19.78 10.64
N ALA A 171 1.41 -20.43 11.02
CA ALA A 171 0.49 -19.94 12.02
C ALA A 171 0.16 -21.08 12.98
N GLU A 172 0.17 -20.77 14.28
CA GLU A 172 -0.18 -21.68 15.36
C GLU A 172 -1.23 -21.01 16.24
N GLY A 173 -2.34 -21.69 16.46
CA GLY A 173 -3.41 -21.23 17.34
C GLY A 173 -4.14 -22.40 17.99
N GLU A 174 -5.16 -22.09 18.80
CA GLU A 174 -5.83 -23.09 19.65
C GLU A 174 -6.47 -24.23 18.85
N SER A 175 -7.01 -23.92 17.68
CA SER A 175 -7.73 -24.89 16.83
C SER A 175 -6.81 -25.73 15.95
N GLY A 176 -5.53 -25.37 15.83
CA GLY A 176 -4.55 -26.10 15.04
C GLY A 176 -3.40 -25.25 14.51
N THR A 177 -2.56 -25.90 13.71
CA THR A 177 -1.39 -25.29 13.07
C THR A 177 -1.51 -25.38 11.55
N GLY A 178 -0.91 -24.40 10.86
CA GLY A 178 -0.83 -24.37 9.41
C GLY A 178 0.53 -23.84 8.98
N SER A 179 1.05 -24.36 7.87
CA SER A 179 2.26 -23.80 7.26
C SER A 179 2.25 -23.93 5.75
N VAL A 180 2.79 -22.90 5.08
CA VAL A 180 3.01 -22.85 3.63
C VAL A 180 4.49 -22.63 3.40
N VAL A 181 5.12 -23.50 2.60
CA VAL A 181 6.54 -23.42 2.28
C VAL A 181 6.70 -23.14 0.79
N LEU A 182 7.32 -22.02 0.47
CA LEU A 182 7.63 -21.61 -0.90
C LEU A 182 9.14 -21.77 -1.13
N LYS A 183 9.48 -22.45 -2.23
CA LYS A 183 10.86 -22.53 -2.70
C LYS A 183 11.07 -21.54 -3.84
N PRO A 184 12.22 -20.86 -3.92
CA PRO A 184 12.51 -19.99 -5.05
C PRO A 184 12.41 -20.77 -6.37
N TYR A 185 11.71 -20.20 -7.35
CA TYR A 185 11.58 -20.76 -8.69
C TYR A 185 11.35 -19.64 -9.71
N THR A 186 11.71 -19.91 -10.95
CA THR A 186 11.51 -18.99 -12.08
C THR A 186 10.60 -19.66 -13.10
N ASP A 187 9.42 -19.08 -13.31
CA ASP A 187 8.53 -19.43 -14.41
C ASP A 187 8.96 -18.63 -15.66
N MET A 188 9.39 -19.35 -16.70
CA MET A 188 9.92 -18.75 -17.92
C MET A 188 8.83 -18.17 -18.82
N ASP A 189 7.60 -18.68 -18.71
CA ASP A 189 6.46 -18.26 -19.53
C ASP A 189 5.70 -17.10 -18.85
N ARG A 190 5.68 -17.09 -17.51
CA ARG A 190 5.02 -16.07 -16.68
C ARG A 190 5.95 -15.59 -15.58
N PRO A 191 6.90 -14.68 -15.88
CA PRO A 191 7.86 -14.18 -14.90
C PRO A 191 7.22 -13.60 -13.62
N GLU A 192 6.03 -13.02 -13.73
CA GLU A 192 5.23 -12.48 -12.63
C GLU A 192 4.75 -13.54 -11.62
N GLU A 193 4.69 -14.81 -12.02
CA GLU A 193 4.35 -15.94 -11.14
C GLU A 193 5.58 -16.46 -10.38
N SER A 194 6.79 -15.97 -10.69
CA SER A 194 8.04 -16.45 -10.09
C SER A 194 8.18 -16.04 -8.62
N VAL A 195 8.89 -16.88 -7.85
CA VAL A 195 9.28 -16.57 -6.47
C VAL A 195 10.80 -16.43 -6.41
N SER A 196 11.29 -15.27 -5.98
CA SER A 196 12.71 -15.00 -5.77
C SER A 196 12.99 -14.65 -4.31
N VAL A 197 14.14 -15.11 -3.81
CA VAL A 197 14.60 -14.83 -2.46
C VAL A 197 16.07 -14.45 -2.54
N ASN A 198 16.40 -13.25 -2.07
CA ASN A 198 17.77 -12.83 -1.81
C ASN A 198 17.97 -12.82 -0.29
N LEU A 199 18.94 -13.60 0.20
CA LEU A 199 19.19 -13.80 1.62
C LEU A 199 20.62 -13.43 1.97
N GLU A 200 20.78 -12.45 2.85
CA GLU A 200 22.03 -12.14 3.53
C GLU A 200 22.13 -12.92 4.84
N ASN A 201 21.13 -12.82 5.71
CA ASN A 201 21.05 -13.57 6.97
C ASN A 201 19.69 -14.27 7.11
N PRO A 202 19.62 -15.48 7.73
CA PRO A 202 18.34 -16.10 8.06
C PRO A 202 17.49 -15.17 8.94
N VAL A 203 16.19 -15.15 8.68
CA VAL A 203 15.24 -14.31 9.42
C VAL A 203 14.11 -15.18 9.96
N ASP A 204 13.68 -14.91 11.18
CA ASP A 204 12.51 -15.56 11.79
C ASP A 204 11.73 -14.50 12.57
N LEU A 205 10.65 -13.99 11.97
CA LEU A 205 9.90 -12.85 12.52
C LEU A 205 8.40 -13.15 12.56
N THR A 206 7.75 -12.71 13.63
CA THR A 206 6.32 -12.88 13.82
C THR A 206 5.58 -11.56 13.62
N PHE A 207 4.44 -11.57 12.95
CA PHE A 207 3.63 -10.39 12.65
C PHE A 207 2.16 -10.61 13.00
N GLY A 208 1.43 -9.53 13.30
CA GLY A 208 -0.02 -9.59 13.49
C GLY A 208 -0.76 -9.84 12.17
N LEU A 209 -1.52 -10.93 12.08
CA LEU A 209 -2.31 -11.26 10.89
C LEU A 209 -3.42 -10.25 10.59
N LYS A 210 -3.87 -9.50 11.61
CA LYS A 210 -4.75 -8.34 11.43
C LYS A 210 -4.14 -7.34 10.44
N TYR A 211 -2.90 -6.89 10.68
CA TYR A 211 -2.22 -5.90 9.84
C TYR A 211 -1.86 -6.46 8.46
N LEU A 212 -1.37 -7.71 8.40
CA LEU A 212 -1.10 -8.36 7.11
C LEU A 212 -2.37 -8.46 6.26
N ASN A 213 -3.52 -8.72 6.88
CA ASN A 213 -4.80 -8.76 6.17
C ASN A 213 -5.23 -7.38 5.63
N ASP A 214 -4.78 -6.28 6.25
CA ASP A 214 -4.98 -4.95 5.72
C ASP A 214 -4.00 -4.66 4.57
N ILE A 215 -2.72 -5.04 4.71
CA ILE A 215 -1.69 -4.92 3.67
C ILE A 215 -2.10 -5.61 2.36
N ILE A 216 -2.66 -6.82 2.44
CA ILE A 216 -3.07 -7.57 1.22
C ILE A 216 -4.23 -6.94 0.47
N LYS A 217 -4.89 -5.89 0.97
CA LYS A 217 -5.90 -5.13 0.21
C LYS A 217 -5.27 -4.40 -0.99
N ALA A 218 -3.96 -4.13 -0.93
CA ALA A 218 -3.16 -3.56 -2.01
C ALA A 218 -2.87 -4.53 -3.17
N THR A 219 -3.28 -5.80 -3.09
CA THR A 219 -3.05 -6.81 -4.14
C THR A 219 -3.54 -6.37 -5.53
N ALA A 220 -4.58 -5.55 -5.61
CA ALA A 220 -5.11 -5.06 -6.89
C ALA A 220 -4.23 -3.98 -7.58
N LEU A 221 -3.21 -3.47 -6.89
CA LEU A 221 -2.29 -2.44 -7.38
C LEU A 221 -1.10 -3.01 -8.15
N SER A 222 -0.69 -4.25 -7.84
CA SER A 222 0.46 -4.89 -8.47
C SER A 222 0.31 -6.40 -8.48
N GLY A 223 0.73 -7.04 -9.58
CA GLY A 223 0.75 -8.51 -9.70
C GLY A 223 1.78 -9.18 -8.78
N THR A 224 2.74 -8.41 -8.26
CA THR A 224 3.79 -8.90 -7.37
C THR A 224 3.85 -8.09 -6.08
N ILE A 225 4.44 -8.67 -5.05
CA ILE A 225 4.77 -8.00 -3.79
C ILE A 225 6.25 -8.22 -3.47
N THR A 226 6.92 -7.17 -3.02
CA THR A 226 8.27 -7.26 -2.46
C THR A 226 8.18 -7.20 -0.93
N ILE A 227 8.71 -8.21 -0.25
CA ILE A 227 8.76 -8.30 1.21
C ILE A 227 10.22 -8.21 1.63
N LYS A 228 10.57 -7.22 2.43
CA LYS A 228 11.91 -7.09 3.00
C LYS A 228 11.87 -7.23 4.51
N LEU A 229 12.76 -8.07 5.03
CA LEU A 229 12.80 -8.46 6.43
C LEU A 229 14.22 -8.28 6.96
N ALA A 230 14.34 -7.76 8.18
CA ALA A 230 15.58 -7.72 8.93
C ALA A 230 15.26 -7.81 10.42
N ASP A 231 16.18 -8.37 11.20
CA ASP A 231 16.04 -8.37 12.64
C ASP A 231 16.01 -6.93 13.19
N LYS A 232 15.23 -6.70 14.25
CA LYS A 232 15.12 -5.40 14.97
C LYS A 232 14.69 -4.19 14.13
N THR A 233 14.19 -4.39 12.91
CA THR A 233 13.66 -3.32 12.06
C THR A 233 12.26 -3.66 11.56
N PRO A 234 11.40 -2.66 11.26
CA PRO A 234 10.10 -2.93 10.66
C PRO A 234 10.25 -3.61 9.30
N ALA A 235 9.44 -4.66 9.08
CA ALA A 235 9.34 -5.31 7.78
C ALA A 235 8.71 -4.37 6.76
N LEU A 236 9.22 -4.38 5.53
CA LEU A 236 8.67 -3.63 4.42
C LEU A 236 7.87 -4.55 3.50
N PHE A 237 6.61 -4.21 3.26
CA PHE A 237 5.75 -4.81 2.22
C PHE A 237 5.49 -3.75 1.15
N GLU A 238 6.02 -3.95 -0.06
CA GLU A 238 5.95 -2.99 -1.16
C GLU A 238 5.14 -3.55 -2.33
N TYR A 239 4.18 -2.74 -2.79
CA TYR A 239 3.48 -2.89 -4.06
C TYR A 239 3.92 -1.76 -4.99
N LYS A 240 4.54 -2.09 -6.12
CA LYS A 240 4.92 -1.09 -7.12
C LYS A 240 3.71 -0.69 -7.95
N LEU A 241 3.61 0.61 -8.26
CA LEU A 241 2.59 1.12 -9.16
C LEU A 241 3.13 1.12 -10.59
N ASP A 242 2.42 0.50 -11.53
CA ASP A 242 2.85 0.40 -12.94
C ASP A 242 3.11 1.78 -13.57
N ALA A 243 2.32 2.78 -13.18
CA ALA A 243 2.39 4.14 -13.68
C ALA A 243 3.50 5.00 -12.99
N GLY A 244 4.24 4.40 -12.05
CA GLY A 244 5.33 5.05 -11.33
C GLY A 244 4.99 5.36 -9.87
N GLY A 245 5.91 5.01 -8.98
CA GLY A 245 5.74 5.12 -7.53
C GLY A 245 5.48 3.77 -6.86
N TYR A 246 4.97 3.81 -5.64
CA TYR A 246 4.79 2.63 -4.78
C TYR A 246 3.74 2.87 -3.70
N LEU A 247 3.19 1.78 -3.17
CA LEU A 247 2.55 1.72 -1.87
C LEU A 247 3.37 0.78 -0.96
N ARG A 248 3.89 1.34 0.12
CA ARG A 248 4.73 0.64 1.10
C ARG A 248 4.05 0.60 2.44
N PHE A 249 4.17 -0.54 3.09
CA PHE A 249 3.75 -0.76 4.47
C PHE A 249 4.95 -1.18 5.30
N TYR A 250 5.20 -0.45 6.38
CA TYR A 250 6.22 -0.80 7.37
C TYR A 250 5.50 -1.34 8.60
N LEU A 251 5.76 -2.60 8.92
CA LEU A 251 5.09 -3.30 10.01
C LEU A 251 6.11 -3.77 11.03
N ALA A 252 5.96 -3.34 12.27
CA ALA A 252 6.83 -3.82 13.34
C ALA A 252 6.56 -5.32 13.62
N PRO A 253 7.62 -6.13 13.80
CA PRO A 253 7.45 -7.50 14.26
C PRO A 253 6.90 -7.52 15.70
N LYS A 254 6.21 -8.60 16.06
CA LYS A 254 5.93 -8.94 17.45
C LYS A 254 7.25 -9.41 18.06
N PHE A 255 7.62 -8.80 19.18
CA PHE A 255 8.68 -9.33 20.04
C PHE A 255 8.01 -10.30 21.02
N ASP A 256 8.57 -11.50 21.16
CA ASP A 256 8.21 -12.36 22.27
C ASP A 256 8.78 -11.73 23.56
N GLU A 257 8.00 -11.69 24.64
CA GLU A 257 8.40 -11.07 25.91
C GLU A 257 9.54 -11.84 26.63
N ASP A 258 10.03 -12.93 26.04
CA ASP A 258 11.01 -13.85 26.62
C ASP A 258 12.46 -13.69 26.10
N ASP A 259 12.76 -12.65 25.30
CA ASP A 259 14.14 -12.24 24.94
C ASP A 259 14.61 -10.97 25.67
#